data_AF-A0A8E5HRT9-F1
#
_entry.id   AF-A0A8E5HRT9-F1
#
_cell.length_a   1.000
_cell.length_b   1.000
_cell.length_c   1.000
_cell.angle_alpha   90.00
_cell.angle_beta   90.00
_cell.angle_gamma   90.00
#
_symmetry.space_group_name_H-M   'P 1'
#
loop_
_entity.id
_entity.type
_entity.pdbx_description
1 polymer ?
#
loop_
_entity_poly.entity_id
_entity_poly.type
_entity_poly.pdbx_seq_one_letter_code
_entity_poly.pdbx_strand_id
1 'polypeptide(L)'
;MTANHAARDALPHQDSVASDETNEEAIVAEKANGDLGPGASRKHEAASLTRTDATHDDIPVQPPPAGKKTYAGAVKSRKPQSSKPAASGGHIPYPPLTNDEMDRASHEREAWRAGGVRFAPLQVPFKRRMQTAAVLFHCMSIVAMVSCFWFTCANPLTWPILVPYLVHLSFSTAATDGKLACRSEWLRSLPLWTLFSGYFPAKLHKTFDLPPNRRYILGYHPHGIISHGAWCAFATNALGFSDKFPGITNSLLTLDSNFRLPFYRDWILAMGIRSVSKESIRNTLSKGGPDNDGQGRAVTIVIGGARESLEAQPGTLRLILKGRKGFVKMALRNRADLVPVIGFGENDLYDQLSPKTHPMVHRIQMILLKVFKFTIPALHGRGLLNYDVGLMPYRRCVNVVVGRPIEINETDGAEASQELIDKYHELYIQEVERLYSAYKDSFANGKVPELEIS
;
A
#
# COMPACT_ATOMS: atom_id res chain seq x y z
N MET A 1 -19.48 25.65 -70.78
CA MET A 1 -19.63 27.11 -70.96
C MET A 1 -19.39 27.78 -69.62
N THR A 2 -18.53 28.82 -69.59
CA THR A 2 -18.24 29.82 -68.52
C THR A 2 -17.76 29.28 -67.16
N ALA A 3 -16.52 29.42 -66.67
CA ALA A 3 -15.45 30.44 -66.67
C ALA A 3 -15.68 31.68 -65.77
N ASN A 4 -14.64 31.99 -64.97
CA ASN A 4 -14.31 33.23 -64.22
C ASN A 4 -15.05 33.46 -62.87
N HIS A 5 -14.46 34.02 -61.79
CA HIS A 5 -13.22 34.81 -61.62
C HIS A 5 -12.81 34.89 -60.12
N ALA A 6 -11.50 34.77 -59.84
CA ALA A 6 -10.64 35.66 -59.02
C ALA A 6 -11.23 36.38 -57.77
N ALA A 7 -10.74 36.13 -56.54
CA ALA A 7 -9.52 36.63 -55.87
C ALA A 7 -9.74 37.93 -55.03
N ARG A 8 -8.92 38.08 -53.96
CA ARG A 8 -8.77 39.17 -52.95
C ARG A 8 -9.42 38.87 -51.59
N ASP A 9 -8.85 39.15 -50.41
CA ASP A 9 -7.58 39.74 -49.97
C ASP A 9 -7.46 39.54 -48.43
N ALA A 10 -6.23 39.68 -47.91
CA ALA A 10 -5.82 40.21 -46.59
C ALA A 10 -5.94 39.37 -45.27
N LEU A 11 -4.73 39.08 -44.75
CA LEU A 11 -4.25 38.86 -43.36
C LEU A 11 -4.50 40.08 -42.43
N PRO A 12 -3.94 40.17 -41.19
CA PRO A 12 -3.91 39.27 -40.01
C PRO A 12 -4.34 40.05 -38.72
N HIS A 13 -4.43 39.40 -37.56
CA HIS A 13 -4.24 40.12 -36.27
C HIS A 13 -3.53 39.25 -35.23
N GLN A 14 -2.44 39.82 -34.74
CA GLN A 14 -1.54 39.39 -33.67
C GLN A 14 -2.03 39.85 -32.28
N ASP A 15 -1.58 39.12 -31.27
CA ASP A 15 -1.21 39.53 -29.91
C ASP A 15 -2.24 40.14 -28.94
N SER A 16 -2.39 39.51 -27.78
CA SER A 16 -1.86 40.11 -26.54
C SER A 16 -1.91 39.15 -25.34
N VAL A 17 -0.82 39.20 -24.60
CA VAL A 17 -0.57 38.65 -23.27
C VAL A 17 -0.98 39.70 -22.23
N ALA A 18 -1.66 39.29 -21.16
CA ALA A 18 -1.78 39.99 -19.88
C ALA A 18 -2.31 38.94 -18.86
N SER A 19 -1.48 38.44 -17.94
CA SER A 19 -1.11 38.98 -16.62
C SER A 19 -2.29 39.06 -15.64
N ASP A 20 -2.24 38.26 -14.58
CA ASP A 20 -2.83 38.61 -13.28
C ASP A 20 -2.03 37.91 -12.17
N GLU A 21 -1.15 38.70 -11.55
CA GLU A 21 -0.69 38.59 -10.17
C GLU A 21 -1.58 39.47 -9.27
N THR A 22 -1.42 39.33 -7.94
CA THR A 22 -2.14 39.97 -6.81
C THR A 22 -3.35 39.15 -6.32
N ASN A 23 -3.56 38.80 -5.05
CA ASN A 23 -3.14 39.25 -3.71
C ASN A 23 -3.07 37.98 -2.81
N GLU A 24 -2.37 37.88 -1.67
CA GLU A 24 -2.45 38.76 -0.50
C GLU A 24 -1.36 38.32 0.52
N GLU A 25 -0.40 39.20 0.82
CA GLU A 25 0.37 39.20 2.06
C GLU A 25 -0.22 40.29 2.96
N ALA A 26 -0.66 39.95 4.17
CA ALA A 26 -0.66 40.86 5.32
C ALA A 26 -0.85 40.08 6.62
N ILE A 27 0.17 40.16 7.50
CA ILE A 27 0.11 40.54 8.93
C ILE A 27 1.27 39.84 9.67
N VAL A 28 2.28 40.64 10.02
CA VAL A 28 3.32 40.34 11.01
C VAL A 28 3.42 41.52 11.98
N ALA A 29 3.62 41.18 13.26
CA ALA A 29 4.07 41.99 14.40
C ALA A 29 3.05 43.02 14.96
N GLU A 30 2.94 43.25 16.28
CA GLU A 30 4.03 43.45 17.23
C GLU A 30 3.47 43.49 18.68
N LYS A 31 4.16 42.86 19.65
CA LYS A 31 4.84 43.51 20.80
C LYS A 31 5.17 42.55 21.95
N ALA A 32 6.42 42.68 22.39
CA ALA A 32 7.03 42.04 23.52
C ALA A 32 7.25 43.03 24.68
N ASN A 33 7.68 42.48 25.82
CA ASN A 33 8.09 43.05 27.11
C ASN A 33 6.94 43.25 28.12
N GLY A 34 7.01 42.78 29.36
CA GLY A 34 8.03 42.05 30.15
C GLY A 34 7.69 42.24 31.64
N ASP A 35 7.90 41.24 32.51
CA ASP A 35 8.41 41.46 33.89
C ASP A 35 8.68 40.17 34.70
N LEU A 36 9.91 40.17 35.25
CA LEU A 36 10.54 39.61 36.46
C LEU A 36 9.75 38.73 37.48
N GLY A 37 10.18 37.45 37.59
CA GLY A 37 10.55 36.64 38.79
C GLY A 37 9.62 36.46 40.03
N PRO A 38 10.03 35.67 41.06
CA PRO A 38 10.70 34.36 41.05
C PRO A 38 10.03 33.31 41.99
N GLY A 39 10.45 32.04 41.88
CA GLY A 39 10.53 31.11 43.02
C GLY A 39 9.41 30.07 43.19
N ALA A 40 9.78 28.79 43.11
CA ALA A 40 9.67 27.83 44.22
C ALA A 40 9.99 26.41 43.75
N SER A 41 11.07 25.87 44.30
CA SER A 41 11.34 24.43 44.36
C SER A 41 10.18 23.68 45.02
N ARG A 42 9.85 22.49 44.50
CA ARG A 42 9.49 21.37 45.38
C ARG A 42 9.87 20.03 44.77
N LYS A 43 10.89 19.44 45.39
CA LYS A 43 11.22 18.01 45.37
C LYS A 43 10.10 17.23 46.07
N HIS A 44 9.77 16.06 45.55
CA HIS A 44 9.31 14.87 46.31
C HIS A 44 9.69 13.69 45.40
N GLU A 45 10.87 13.10 45.57
CA GLU A 45 11.25 12.12 46.59
C GLU A 45 10.44 10.83 46.52
N ALA A 46 11.19 9.76 46.25
CA ALA A 46 10.77 8.40 46.05
C ALA A 46 10.34 7.75 47.36
N ALA A 47 9.36 6.86 47.29
CA ALA A 47 9.09 5.88 48.35
C ALA A 47 9.22 4.48 47.76
N SER A 48 10.34 3.85 48.12
CA SER A 48 10.58 2.41 48.10
C SER A 48 9.66 1.73 49.10
N LEU A 49 9.02 0.63 48.68
CA LEU A 49 8.49 -0.39 49.58
C LEU A 49 9.03 -1.74 49.13
N THR A 50 9.83 -2.33 50.00
CA THR A 50 10.37 -3.70 49.93
C THR A 50 9.63 -4.59 50.94
N ARG A 51 9.82 -5.90 50.75
CA ARG A 51 9.53 -7.04 51.65
C ARG A 51 8.11 -7.62 51.49
N THR A 52 7.88 -8.93 51.38
CA THR A 52 8.53 -10.11 52.01
C THR A 52 8.31 -11.39 51.20
N ASP A 53 9.32 -12.28 51.24
CA ASP A 53 9.24 -13.71 50.93
C ASP A 53 8.28 -14.47 51.87
N ALA A 54 7.61 -15.49 51.33
CA ALA A 54 7.11 -16.64 52.08
C ALA A 54 7.10 -17.89 51.16
N THR A 55 7.69 -18.97 51.68
CA THR A 55 7.96 -20.28 51.06
C THR A 55 6.89 -21.34 51.37
N HIS A 56 6.92 -22.45 50.60
CA HIS A 56 6.22 -23.76 50.73
C HIS A 56 4.77 -23.83 50.18
N ASP A 57 4.34 -24.79 49.34
CA ASP A 57 4.71 -26.21 49.14
C ASP A 57 4.51 -26.75 47.70
N ASP A 58 5.23 -27.84 47.40
CA ASP A 58 5.30 -28.63 46.16
C ASP A 58 4.11 -29.58 45.93
N ILE A 59 3.58 -29.64 44.69
CA ILE A 59 2.90 -30.81 44.10
C ILE A 59 3.35 -30.96 42.63
N PRO A 60 3.79 -32.15 42.16
CA PRO A 60 4.49 -32.32 40.90
C PRO A 60 3.53 -32.38 39.70
N VAL A 61 3.77 -31.55 38.67
CA VAL A 61 3.13 -31.65 37.36
C VAL A 61 4.18 -32.05 36.32
N GLN A 62 3.86 -33.09 35.55
CA GLN A 62 4.70 -33.73 34.53
C GLN A 62 5.25 -32.77 33.46
N PRO A 63 6.42 -33.06 32.86
CA PRO A 63 7.07 -32.18 31.91
C PRO A 63 6.35 -32.16 30.54
N PRO A 64 6.27 -31.00 29.86
CA PRO A 64 5.77 -30.92 28.49
C PRO A 64 6.84 -31.39 27.49
N PRO A 65 6.42 -31.90 26.31
CA PRO A 65 7.33 -32.47 25.33
C PRO A 65 8.27 -31.43 24.70
N ALA A 66 9.53 -31.83 24.55
CA ALA A 66 10.63 -31.03 24.04
C ALA A 66 10.42 -30.56 22.59
N GLY A 67 10.77 -29.30 22.30
CA GLY A 67 10.96 -28.84 20.91
C GLY A 67 10.45 -27.44 20.56
N LYS A 68 10.62 -26.42 21.40
CA LYS A 68 10.51 -25.01 20.98
C LYS A 68 11.69 -24.21 21.53
N LYS A 69 12.58 -23.75 20.65
CA LYS A 69 13.66 -22.82 20.99
C LYS A 69 13.04 -21.50 21.41
N THR A 70 13.35 -21.04 22.62
CA THR A 70 12.95 -19.72 23.14
C THR A 70 13.68 -18.60 22.40
N TYR A 71 13.03 -17.44 22.31
CA TYR A 71 13.47 -16.22 21.60
C TYR A 71 14.92 -15.78 21.96
N ALA A 72 15.36 -16.04 23.20
CA ALA A 72 16.71 -15.73 23.66
C ALA A 72 17.82 -16.61 23.05
N GLY A 73 17.50 -17.81 22.53
CA GLY A 73 18.47 -18.74 21.95
C GLY A 73 18.80 -18.51 20.48
N ALA A 74 17.97 -17.74 19.75
CA ALA A 74 18.18 -17.46 18.33
C ALA A 74 19.17 -16.31 18.06
N VAL A 75 19.51 -15.52 19.08
CA VAL A 75 20.36 -14.32 18.96
C VAL A 75 21.86 -14.64 19.06
N LYS A 76 22.26 -15.85 19.53
CA LYS A 76 23.67 -16.21 19.73
C LYS A 76 24.33 -17.02 18.61
N SER A 77 23.64 -17.31 17.50
CA SER A 77 24.21 -18.13 16.42
C SER A 77 23.90 -17.58 15.03
N ARG A 78 24.43 -16.40 14.70
CA ARG A 78 24.72 -16.05 13.29
C ARG A 78 25.79 -14.96 13.27
N LYS A 79 27.00 -15.30 12.83
CA LYS A 79 28.02 -14.30 12.50
C LYS A 79 27.48 -13.43 11.35
N PRO A 80 27.58 -12.09 11.42
CA PRO A 80 27.16 -11.24 10.31
C PRO A 80 28.12 -11.46 9.13
N GLN A 81 27.58 -11.86 7.98
CA GLN A 81 28.29 -11.74 6.71
C GLN A 81 28.37 -10.25 6.36
N SER A 82 29.57 -9.70 6.50
CA SER A 82 29.94 -8.39 5.98
C SER A 82 29.79 -8.39 4.46
N SER A 83 28.80 -7.64 3.95
CA SER A 83 28.76 -7.25 2.53
C SER A 83 29.72 -6.09 2.33
N LYS A 84 30.86 -6.34 1.67
CA LYS A 84 31.77 -5.29 1.20
C LYS A 84 31.07 -4.40 0.16
N PRO A 85 31.37 -3.09 0.10
CA PRO A 85 30.89 -2.24 -0.98
C PRO A 85 31.66 -2.61 -2.26
N ALA A 86 30.94 -3.11 -3.27
CA ALA A 86 31.52 -3.39 -4.58
C ALA A 86 31.60 -2.10 -5.39
N ALA A 87 32.77 -1.48 -5.37
CA ALA A 87 33.18 -0.52 -6.39
C ALA A 87 33.56 -1.29 -7.67
N SER A 88 32.64 -1.36 -8.64
CA SER A 88 32.88 -1.40 -10.10
C SER A 88 31.65 -1.97 -10.83
N GLY A 89 30.97 -1.14 -11.63
CA GLY A 89 30.15 -1.38 -12.85
C GLY A 89 29.47 -2.72 -13.21
N GLY A 90 29.38 -3.74 -12.35
CA GLY A 90 28.76 -5.02 -12.65
C GLY A 90 27.36 -5.13 -12.06
N HIS A 91 26.33 -5.14 -12.90
CA HIS A 91 24.96 -5.38 -12.44
C HIS A 91 24.81 -6.85 -12.01
N ILE A 92 24.57 -7.09 -10.71
CA ILE A 92 24.30 -8.42 -10.18
C ILE A 92 22.92 -8.87 -10.69
N PRO A 93 22.75 -10.01 -11.37
CA PRO A 93 21.44 -10.49 -11.79
C PRO A 93 20.46 -10.69 -10.62
N TYR A 94 19.16 -10.70 -10.90
CA TYR A 94 18.16 -11.14 -9.92
C TYR A 94 18.38 -12.62 -9.58
N PRO A 95 18.30 -13.02 -8.30
CA PRO A 95 18.44 -14.42 -7.92
C PRO A 95 17.29 -15.25 -8.49
N PRO A 96 17.51 -16.54 -8.83
CA PRO A 96 16.40 -17.42 -9.18
C PRO A 96 15.49 -17.61 -7.96
N LEU A 97 14.17 -17.63 -8.19
CA LEU A 97 13.20 -18.04 -7.17
C LEU A 97 13.11 -19.57 -7.16
N THR A 98 13.02 -20.17 -5.98
CA THR A 98 13.05 -21.63 -5.86
C THR A 98 11.74 -22.27 -6.37
N ASN A 99 11.80 -23.52 -6.83
CA ASN A 99 10.62 -24.23 -7.37
C ASN A 99 9.48 -24.38 -6.34
N ASP A 100 9.80 -24.49 -5.03
CA ASP A 100 8.82 -24.54 -3.94
C ASP A 100 8.10 -23.18 -3.76
N GLU A 101 8.82 -22.08 -3.98
CA GLU A 101 8.23 -20.74 -4.03
C GLU A 101 7.34 -20.56 -5.28
N MET A 102 7.63 -21.27 -6.37
CA MET A 102 6.89 -21.22 -7.63
C MET A 102 5.75 -22.25 -7.77
N ASP A 103 5.32 -22.90 -6.68
CA ASP A 103 4.32 -23.99 -6.71
C ASP A 103 3.17 -23.74 -7.70
N ARG A 104 3.19 -24.49 -8.81
CA ARG A 104 2.33 -24.35 -9.99
C ARG A 104 1.02 -25.13 -9.85
N ALA A 105 0.75 -25.75 -8.70
CA ALA A 105 -0.30 -26.74 -8.56
C ALA A 105 -1.74 -26.17 -8.48
N SER A 106 -1.92 -24.87 -8.25
CA SER A 106 -3.26 -24.30 -7.98
C SER A 106 -3.96 -23.67 -9.19
N HIS A 107 -3.45 -23.82 -10.40
CA HIS A 107 -3.96 -23.07 -11.55
C HIS A 107 -5.23 -23.72 -12.14
N GLU A 108 -6.38 -23.07 -11.96
CA GLU A 108 -7.50 -23.18 -12.91
C GLU A 108 -7.07 -22.54 -14.25
N ARG A 109 -6.18 -23.20 -15.01
CA ARG A 109 -5.80 -22.78 -16.38
C ARG A 109 -7.01 -22.60 -17.29
N GLU A 110 -8.10 -23.32 -16.98
CA GLU A 110 -9.36 -23.29 -17.73
C GLU A 110 -10.23 -22.06 -17.45
N ALA A 111 -9.96 -21.29 -16.39
CA ALA A 111 -10.75 -20.09 -16.07
C ALA A 111 -10.51 -18.92 -17.06
N TRP A 112 -9.53 -19.05 -17.94
CA TRP A 112 -9.21 -18.06 -18.99
C TRP A 112 -10.04 -18.23 -20.27
N ARG A 113 -10.80 -19.34 -20.42
CA ARG A 113 -11.45 -19.71 -21.70
C ARG A 113 -12.97 -19.67 -21.73
N ALA A 114 -13.66 -19.40 -20.63
CA ALA A 114 -15.10 -19.62 -20.59
C ALA A 114 -15.90 -18.35 -20.93
N GLY A 115 -16.36 -18.24 -22.18
CA GLY A 115 -17.62 -17.55 -22.46
C GLY A 115 -18.78 -18.46 -22.04
N GLY A 116 -19.71 -17.95 -21.22
CA GLY A 116 -20.96 -18.62 -20.84
C GLY A 116 -21.20 -18.74 -19.33
N VAL A 117 -22.49 -18.81 -18.94
CA VAL A 117 -22.96 -18.92 -17.55
C VAL A 117 -22.55 -20.29 -16.98
N ARG A 118 -21.53 -20.31 -16.10
CA ARG A 118 -21.22 -21.49 -15.28
C ARG A 118 -21.93 -21.38 -13.94
N PHE A 119 -22.64 -22.40 -13.48
CA PHE A 119 -23.14 -22.43 -12.10
C PHE A 119 -22.04 -22.90 -11.13
N ALA A 120 -22.14 -22.53 -9.86
CA ALA A 120 -21.21 -23.02 -8.84
C ALA A 120 -21.48 -24.52 -8.62
N PRO A 121 -20.46 -25.39 -8.53
CA PRO A 121 -20.68 -26.79 -8.21
C PRO A 121 -21.45 -26.89 -6.89
N LEU A 122 -22.47 -27.75 -6.82
CA LEU A 122 -23.31 -27.90 -5.62
C LEU A 122 -22.50 -28.28 -4.37
N GLN A 123 -21.33 -28.89 -4.55
CA GLN A 123 -20.41 -29.31 -3.49
C GLN A 123 -19.07 -28.55 -3.56
N VAL A 124 -19.06 -27.30 -3.11
CA VAL A 124 -17.80 -26.56 -2.85
C VAL A 124 -17.27 -26.89 -1.44
N PRO A 125 -15.99 -27.30 -1.28
CA PRO A 125 -15.40 -27.58 0.04
C PRO A 125 -15.49 -26.41 1.02
N PHE A 126 -15.65 -26.69 2.32
CA PHE A 126 -15.81 -25.66 3.36
C PHE A 126 -14.66 -24.63 3.36
N LYS A 127 -13.41 -25.07 3.20
CA LYS A 127 -12.24 -24.18 3.08
C LYS A 127 -12.43 -23.17 1.95
N ARG A 128 -12.87 -23.60 0.76
CA ARG A 128 -13.15 -22.70 -0.37
C ARG A 128 -14.30 -21.74 -0.05
N ARG A 129 -15.31 -22.13 0.72
CA ARG A 129 -16.39 -21.20 1.14
C ARG A 129 -15.86 -20.12 2.10
N MET A 130 -15.04 -20.52 3.06
CA MET A 130 -14.41 -19.60 4.02
C MET A 130 -13.47 -18.61 3.34
N GLN A 131 -12.70 -19.07 2.34
CA GLN A 131 -11.88 -18.18 1.49
C GLN A 131 -12.74 -17.16 0.74
N THR A 132 -13.87 -17.58 0.15
CA THR A 132 -14.81 -16.66 -0.49
C THR A 132 -15.38 -15.65 0.51
N ALA A 133 -15.79 -16.10 1.70
CA ALA A 133 -16.32 -15.23 2.73
C ALA A 133 -15.28 -14.19 3.20
N ALA A 134 -14.01 -14.59 3.34
CA ALA A 134 -12.92 -13.70 3.70
C ALA A 134 -12.71 -12.58 2.66
N VAL A 135 -12.69 -12.94 1.37
CA VAL A 135 -12.56 -11.96 0.27
C VAL A 135 -13.80 -11.08 0.18
N LEU A 136 -15.00 -11.64 0.32
CA LEU A 136 -16.24 -10.88 0.33
C LEU A 136 -16.26 -9.87 1.47
N PHE A 137 -15.87 -10.28 2.68
CA PHE A 137 -15.75 -9.39 3.84
C PHE A 137 -14.81 -8.22 3.54
N HIS A 138 -13.64 -8.48 2.95
CA HIS A 138 -12.71 -7.41 2.58
C HIS A 138 -13.30 -6.46 1.53
N CYS A 139 -13.86 -7.00 0.43
CA CYS A 139 -14.47 -6.22 -0.63
C CYS A 139 -15.68 -5.39 -0.14
N MET A 140 -16.44 -5.91 0.83
CA MET A 140 -17.61 -5.23 1.40
C MET A 140 -17.29 -4.39 2.63
N SER A 141 -16.04 -4.37 3.11
CA SER A 141 -15.70 -3.76 4.40
C SER A 141 -16.07 -2.28 4.49
N ILE A 142 -15.82 -1.49 3.44
CA ILE A 142 -16.22 -0.08 3.37
C ILE A 142 -17.74 0.05 3.47
N VAL A 143 -18.48 -0.68 2.63
CA VAL A 143 -19.94 -0.63 2.58
C VAL A 143 -20.52 -1.04 3.93
N ALA A 144 -20.08 -2.17 4.47
CA ALA A 144 -20.54 -2.70 5.75
C ALA A 144 -20.28 -1.72 6.90
N MET A 145 -19.06 -1.18 7.02
CA MET A 145 -18.71 -0.27 8.10
C MET A 145 -19.45 1.08 8.01
N VAL A 146 -19.60 1.62 6.80
CA VAL A 146 -20.37 2.86 6.57
C VAL A 146 -21.86 2.62 6.86
N SER A 147 -22.43 1.49 6.44
CA SER A 147 -23.81 1.12 6.78
C SER A 147 -24.00 0.97 8.30
N CYS A 148 -23.06 0.32 9.00
CA CYS A 148 -23.07 0.24 10.46
C CYS A 148 -23.03 1.62 11.11
N PHE A 149 -22.20 2.54 10.60
CA PHE A 149 -22.15 3.92 11.10
C PHE A 149 -23.51 4.62 10.96
N TRP A 150 -24.12 4.59 9.77
CA TRP A 150 -25.44 5.21 9.58
C TRP A 150 -26.53 4.55 10.42
N PHE A 151 -26.46 3.24 10.63
CA PHE A 151 -27.35 2.54 11.55
C PHE A 151 -27.18 3.05 12.99
N THR A 152 -25.95 3.30 13.45
CA THR A 152 -25.73 3.93 14.77
C THR A 152 -26.26 5.36 14.81
N CYS A 153 -26.06 6.17 13.78
CA CYS A 153 -26.64 7.52 13.71
C CYS A 153 -28.17 7.50 13.84
N ALA A 154 -28.83 6.53 13.21
CA ALA A 154 -30.29 6.38 13.25
C ALA A 154 -30.84 5.91 14.61
N ASN A 155 -29.97 5.45 15.52
CA ASN A 155 -30.35 5.01 16.86
C ASN A 155 -29.89 6.00 17.93
N PRO A 156 -30.78 6.86 18.48
CA PRO A 156 -30.45 7.85 19.51
C PRO A 156 -29.81 7.27 20.77
N LEU A 157 -30.05 6.00 21.09
CA LEU A 157 -29.44 5.34 22.25
C LEU A 157 -27.91 5.24 22.13
N THR A 158 -27.36 5.30 20.92
CA THR A 158 -25.91 5.25 20.69
C THR A 158 -25.24 6.62 20.77
N TRP A 159 -26.01 7.72 20.75
CA TRP A 159 -25.50 9.09 20.66
C TRP A 159 -24.56 9.50 21.80
N PRO A 160 -24.77 9.07 23.07
CA PRO A 160 -23.81 9.36 24.14
C PRO A 160 -22.39 8.87 23.86
N ILE A 161 -22.22 7.84 23.02
CA ILE A 161 -20.91 7.33 22.60
C ILE A 161 -20.53 7.91 21.22
N LEU A 162 -21.49 7.99 20.31
CA LEU A 162 -21.28 8.41 18.93
C LEU A 162 -20.82 9.87 18.81
N VAL A 163 -21.41 10.79 19.58
CA VAL A 163 -21.07 12.22 19.52
C VAL A 163 -19.63 12.48 19.99
N PRO A 164 -19.18 11.99 21.17
CA PRO A 164 -17.78 12.10 21.57
C PRO A 164 -16.82 11.46 20.56
N TYR A 165 -17.20 10.32 19.97
CA TYR A 165 -16.41 9.66 18.92
C TYR A 165 -16.25 10.55 17.67
N LEU A 166 -17.32 11.20 17.20
CA LEU A 166 -17.25 12.12 16.06
C LEU A 166 -16.44 13.38 16.35
N VAL A 167 -16.51 13.89 17.59
CA VAL A 167 -15.65 14.98 18.06
C VAL A 167 -14.18 14.53 18.03
N HIS A 168 -13.86 13.36 18.58
CA HIS A 168 -12.52 12.79 18.52
C HIS A 168 -12.02 12.66 17.07
N LEU A 169 -12.85 12.13 16.16
CA LEU A 169 -12.51 11.97 14.76
C LEU A 169 -12.09 13.29 14.09
N SER A 170 -12.79 14.39 14.38
CA SER A 170 -12.53 15.71 13.81
C SER A 170 -11.15 16.28 14.18
N PHE A 171 -10.60 15.89 15.34
CA PHE A 171 -9.29 16.36 15.82
C PHE A 171 -8.16 15.33 15.65
N SER A 172 -8.48 14.11 15.21
CA SER A 172 -7.53 13.00 15.24
C SER A 172 -6.59 13.01 14.04
N THR A 173 -5.30 13.24 14.29
CA THR A 173 -4.22 13.18 13.28
C THR A 173 -3.64 11.77 13.08
N ALA A 174 -4.31 10.74 13.60
CA ALA A 174 -3.80 9.37 13.60
C ALA A 174 -3.55 8.79 12.20
N ALA A 175 -4.07 9.40 11.12
CA ALA A 175 -3.77 9.01 9.75
C ALA A 175 -2.41 9.53 9.23
N THR A 176 -1.90 10.63 9.80
CA THR A 176 -0.70 11.36 9.31
C THR A 176 0.42 11.53 10.35
N ASP A 177 0.15 11.31 11.65
CA ASP A 177 1.10 11.56 12.75
C ASP A 177 2.44 10.77 12.74
N GLY A 178 2.51 9.64 12.04
CA GLY A 178 3.67 8.73 11.97
C GLY A 178 3.86 7.76 13.15
N LYS A 179 3.00 7.81 14.18
CA LYS A 179 3.20 7.04 15.43
C LYS A 179 2.79 5.57 15.29
N LEU A 180 1.84 5.26 14.41
CA LEU A 180 1.19 3.95 14.29
C LEU A 180 0.53 3.46 15.60
N ALA A 181 0.08 4.36 16.49
CA ALA A 181 -0.46 4.00 17.80
C ALA A 181 -1.70 3.08 17.74
N CYS A 182 -2.49 3.17 16.67
CA CYS A 182 -3.69 2.33 16.49
C CYS A 182 -3.38 0.95 15.91
N ARG A 183 -2.17 0.73 15.39
CA ARG A 183 -1.81 -0.49 14.66
C ARG A 183 -1.83 -1.72 15.58
N SER A 184 -2.47 -2.79 15.13
CA SER A 184 -2.58 -4.05 15.85
C SER A 184 -1.98 -5.20 15.04
N GLU A 185 -0.85 -5.74 15.52
CA GLU A 185 -0.24 -6.93 14.89
C GLU A 185 -1.10 -8.18 15.04
N TRP A 186 -1.94 -8.24 16.08
CA TRP A 186 -2.93 -9.30 16.24
C TRP A 186 -3.97 -9.26 15.11
N LEU A 187 -4.56 -8.08 14.83
CA LEU A 187 -5.50 -7.92 13.73
C LEU A 187 -4.85 -8.26 12.38
N ARG A 188 -3.61 -7.80 12.16
CA ARG A 188 -2.86 -8.08 10.92
C ARG A 188 -2.50 -9.56 10.73
N SER A 189 -2.50 -10.35 11.80
CA SER A 189 -2.12 -11.77 11.80
C SER A 189 -3.30 -12.72 12.00
N LEU A 190 -4.55 -12.22 11.91
CA LEU A 190 -5.74 -13.06 12.03
C LEU A 190 -5.77 -14.19 10.98
N PRO A 191 -6.28 -15.39 11.32
CA PRO A 191 -6.49 -16.49 10.37
C PRO A 191 -7.35 -16.11 9.16
N LEU A 192 -8.19 -15.08 9.29
CA LEU A 192 -8.92 -14.45 8.19
C LEU A 192 -8.01 -14.14 6.99
N TRP A 193 -6.81 -13.62 7.25
CA TRP A 193 -5.90 -13.21 6.18
C TRP A 193 -5.22 -14.38 5.50
N THR A 194 -5.04 -15.51 6.19
CA THR A 194 -4.62 -16.78 5.57
C THR A 194 -5.70 -17.34 4.65
N LEU A 195 -6.99 -17.19 5.01
CA LEU A 195 -8.10 -17.54 4.12
C LEU A 195 -8.15 -16.59 2.91
N PHE A 196 -7.96 -15.29 3.15
CA PHE A 196 -7.93 -14.29 2.09
C PHE A 196 -6.79 -14.54 1.10
N SER A 197 -5.55 -14.73 1.56
CA SER A 197 -4.41 -15.02 0.68
C SER A 197 -4.54 -16.35 -0.04
N GLY A 198 -5.13 -17.36 0.62
CA GLY A 198 -5.41 -18.67 0.02
C GLY A 198 -6.49 -18.66 -1.07
N TYR A 199 -7.31 -17.60 -1.16
CA TYR A 199 -8.24 -17.41 -2.27
C TYR A 199 -7.50 -17.11 -3.59
N PHE A 200 -6.43 -16.32 -3.50
CA PHE A 200 -5.58 -15.84 -4.61
C PHE A 200 -4.27 -16.62 -4.76
N PRO A 201 -4.16 -17.82 -4.19
CA PRO A 201 -2.88 -18.43 -3.80
C PRO A 201 -1.68 -17.46 -3.70
N ALA A 202 -1.82 -16.37 -2.94
CA ALA A 202 -0.87 -15.26 -3.01
C ALA A 202 0.47 -15.61 -2.34
N LYS A 203 1.58 -15.12 -2.89
CA LYS A 203 2.93 -15.31 -2.36
C LYS A 203 3.73 -14.01 -2.37
N LEU A 204 4.59 -13.85 -1.35
CA LEU A 204 5.54 -12.74 -1.24
C LEU A 204 6.97 -13.27 -1.40
N HIS A 205 7.63 -12.85 -2.46
CA HIS A 205 8.99 -13.25 -2.82
C HIS A 205 9.96 -12.15 -2.44
N LYS A 206 10.94 -12.51 -1.61
CA LYS A 206 12.03 -11.63 -1.21
C LYS A 206 13.24 -11.94 -2.08
N THR A 207 13.73 -10.96 -2.82
CA THR A 207 14.91 -11.14 -3.69
C THR A 207 16.19 -10.59 -3.05
N PHE A 208 16.10 -9.51 -2.27
CA PHE A 208 17.22 -8.91 -1.55
C PHE A 208 16.90 -8.67 -0.09
N ASP A 209 17.94 -8.66 0.74
CA ASP A 209 17.84 -8.18 2.12
C ASP A 209 17.64 -6.67 2.13
N LEU A 210 16.77 -6.21 3.04
CA LEU A 210 16.56 -4.80 3.33
C LEU A 210 17.07 -4.56 4.76
N PRO A 211 18.22 -3.88 4.93
CA PRO A 211 18.74 -3.55 6.26
C PRO A 211 17.77 -2.73 7.13
N PRO A 212 17.48 -3.14 8.39
CA PRO A 212 16.53 -2.43 9.24
C PRO A 212 17.04 -1.08 9.75
N ASN A 213 18.29 -0.71 9.46
CA ASN A 213 18.88 0.59 9.76
C ASN A 213 18.67 1.63 8.64
N ARG A 214 17.78 1.34 7.68
CA ARG A 214 17.41 2.25 6.59
C ARG A 214 15.91 2.49 6.56
N ARG A 215 15.51 3.47 5.76
CA ARG A 215 14.11 3.83 5.51
C ARG A 215 13.75 3.40 4.09
N TYR A 216 12.51 3.02 3.84
CA TYR A 216 12.11 2.50 2.53
C TYR A 216 10.80 3.09 2.01
N ILE A 217 10.78 3.36 0.70
CA ILE A 217 9.55 3.55 -0.07
C ILE A 217 9.44 2.39 -1.06
N LEU A 218 8.53 1.46 -0.79
CA LEU A 218 8.20 0.35 -1.68
C LEU A 218 7.18 0.85 -2.71
N GLY A 219 7.53 0.84 -3.98
CA GLY A 219 6.61 1.18 -5.06
C GLY A 219 5.96 -0.07 -5.63
N TYR A 220 4.68 -0.28 -5.36
CA TYR A 220 3.91 -1.43 -5.82
C TYR A 220 3.30 -1.20 -7.20
N HIS A 221 3.46 -2.20 -8.08
CA HIS A 221 3.00 -2.22 -9.47
C HIS A 221 2.43 -3.59 -9.85
N PRO A 222 1.38 -3.68 -10.67
CA PRO A 222 0.42 -2.62 -10.96
C PRO A 222 -0.55 -2.45 -9.77
N HIS A 223 -1.38 -1.41 -9.78
CA HIS A 223 -2.47 -1.23 -8.85
C HIS A 223 -3.51 -2.34 -8.99
N GLY A 224 -3.74 -2.83 -10.20
CA GLY A 224 -4.97 -3.58 -10.51
C GLY A 224 -6.20 -2.77 -10.11
N ILE A 225 -7.32 -3.43 -9.86
CA ILE A 225 -8.54 -2.71 -9.49
C ILE A 225 -8.51 -2.29 -8.01
N ILE A 226 -8.22 -3.23 -7.10
CA ILE A 226 -8.28 -3.01 -5.64
C ILE A 226 -6.93 -3.26 -4.94
N SER A 227 -5.89 -3.70 -5.67
CA SER A 227 -4.57 -4.04 -5.12
C SER A 227 -4.63 -5.12 -4.03
N HIS A 228 -5.29 -6.25 -4.31
CA HIS A 228 -5.41 -7.38 -3.37
C HIS A 228 -4.06 -7.97 -3.00
N GLY A 229 -3.09 -8.01 -3.93
CA GLY A 229 -1.73 -8.45 -3.65
C GLY A 229 -1.00 -7.51 -2.70
N ALA A 230 -1.15 -6.19 -2.87
CA ALA A 230 -0.59 -5.20 -1.95
C ALA A 230 -1.19 -5.32 -0.55
N TRP A 231 -2.51 -5.54 -0.45
CA TRP A 231 -3.16 -5.79 0.83
C TRP A 231 -2.58 -7.03 1.53
N CYS A 232 -2.52 -8.16 0.82
CA CYS A 232 -1.96 -9.40 1.36
C CYS A 232 -0.52 -9.22 1.85
N ALA A 233 0.33 -8.59 1.03
CA ALA A 233 1.76 -8.49 1.28
C ALA A 233 2.13 -7.43 2.32
N PHE A 234 1.40 -6.32 2.39
CA PHE A 234 1.87 -5.11 3.09
C PHE A 234 0.91 -4.61 4.19
N ALA A 235 -0.40 -4.83 4.05
CA ALA A 235 -1.37 -4.46 5.08
C ALA A 235 -1.58 -5.57 6.12
N THR A 236 -1.42 -6.84 5.74
CA THR A 236 -1.55 -7.99 6.64
C THR A 236 -0.19 -8.67 6.86
N ASN A 237 -0.14 -9.67 7.75
CA ASN A 237 1.01 -10.58 7.86
C ASN A 237 0.73 -11.96 7.21
N ALA A 238 -0.28 -12.07 6.34
CA ALA A 238 -0.66 -13.35 5.73
C ALA A 238 0.45 -14.01 4.89
N LEU A 239 1.31 -13.18 4.30
CA LEU A 239 2.42 -13.62 3.44
C LEU A 239 3.79 -13.59 4.17
N GLY A 240 3.78 -13.39 5.50
CA GLY A 240 4.99 -13.39 6.32
C GLY A 240 5.93 -12.22 6.06
N PHE A 241 5.41 -11.00 5.85
CA PHE A 241 6.25 -9.82 5.63
C PHE A 241 7.23 -9.60 6.78
N SER A 242 6.75 -9.70 8.03
CA SER A 242 7.56 -9.50 9.23
C SER A 242 8.68 -10.55 9.36
N ASP A 243 8.48 -11.76 8.84
CA ASP A 243 9.48 -12.82 8.85
C ASP A 243 10.52 -12.62 7.74
N LYS A 244 10.08 -12.16 6.56
CA LYS A 244 10.95 -11.91 5.40
C LYS A 244 11.80 -10.64 5.59
N PHE A 245 11.26 -9.61 6.22
CA PHE A 245 11.90 -8.32 6.44
C PHE A 245 11.94 -7.97 7.94
N PRO A 246 12.70 -8.73 8.74
CA PRO A 246 12.75 -8.53 10.19
C PRO A 246 13.29 -7.14 10.54
N GLY A 247 12.67 -6.49 11.52
CA GLY A 247 13.02 -5.13 11.94
C GLY A 247 12.45 -4.02 11.06
N ILE A 248 11.75 -4.35 9.96
CA ILE A 248 11.07 -3.36 9.13
C ILE A 248 9.59 -3.31 9.47
N THR A 249 9.11 -2.12 9.84
CA THR A 249 7.68 -1.82 10.02
C THR A 249 7.16 -1.07 8.80
N ASN A 250 6.42 -1.79 7.94
CA ASN A 250 5.81 -1.23 6.74
C ASN A 250 4.36 -0.76 6.96
N SER A 251 4.00 0.37 6.35
CA SER A 251 2.61 0.86 6.24
C SER A 251 2.19 0.95 4.77
N LEU A 252 1.15 0.22 4.36
CA LEU A 252 0.50 0.43 3.06
C LEU A 252 -0.24 1.76 3.08
N LEU A 253 -0.12 2.54 2.01
CA LEU A 253 -0.73 3.87 1.92
C LEU A 253 -1.98 3.87 1.06
N THR A 254 -2.98 4.63 1.48
CA THR A 254 -4.25 4.82 0.74
C THR A 254 -4.66 6.30 0.71
N LEU A 255 -5.70 6.60 -0.06
CA LEU A 255 -6.31 7.93 -0.16
C LEU A 255 -6.72 8.48 1.22
N ASP A 256 -6.49 9.78 1.41
CA ASP A 256 -6.80 10.49 2.66
C ASP A 256 -8.31 10.44 3.01
N SER A 257 -9.17 10.43 2.00
CA SER A 257 -10.63 10.34 2.16
C SER A 257 -11.09 9.10 2.94
N ASN A 258 -10.36 7.98 2.86
CA ASN A 258 -10.68 6.77 3.62
C ASN A 258 -10.62 7.01 5.13
N PHE A 259 -9.82 7.96 5.59
CA PHE A 259 -9.68 8.30 7.02
C PHE A 259 -10.75 9.27 7.51
N ARG A 260 -11.67 9.70 6.64
CA ARG A 260 -12.85 10.50 6.99
C ARG A 260 -14.10 9.65 7.18
N LEU A 261 -14.05 8.36 6.80
CA LEU A 261 -15.17 7.43 6.92
C LEU A 261 -15.16 6.80 8.33
N PRO A 262 -16.15 7.10 9.20
CA PRO A 262 -16.22 6.51 10.53
C PRO A 262 -16.28 4.97 10.46
N PHE A 263 -15.77 4.32 11.50
CA PHE A 263 -15.54 2.87 11.64
C PHE A 263 -14.54 2.28 10.62
N TYR A 264 -14.67 2.59 9.33
CA TYR A 264 -13.72 2.13 8.32
C TYR A 264 -12.33 2.71 8.55
N ARG A 265 -12.24 3.99 8.93
CA ARG A 265 -11.00 4.66 9.35
C ARG A 265 -10.29 3.86 10.45
N ASP A 266 -10.99 3.51 11.52
CA ASP A 266 -10.39 2.84 12.67
C ASP A 266 -9.95 1.42 12.31
N TRP A 267 -10.74 0.73 11.47
CA TRP A 267 -10.36 -0.54 10.88
C TRP A 267 -9.03 -0.46 10.11
N ILE A 268 -8.89 0.47 9.15
CA ILE A 268 -7.67 0.57 8.34
C ILE A 268 -6.47 1.08 9.15
N LEU A 269 -6.68 1.98 10.12
CA LEU A 269 -5.63 2.41 11.05
C LEU A 269 -5.14 1.24 11.90
N ALA A 270 -6.04 0.36 12.34
CA ALA A 270 -5.70 -0.83 13.10
C ALA A 270 -4.94 -1.87 12.26
N MET A 271 -5.21 -1.94 10.96
CA MET A 271 -4.40 -2.69 10.00
C MET A 271 -3.02 -2.05 9.72
N GLY A 272 -2.75 -0.86 10.26
CA GLY A 272 -1.50 -0.12 10.07
C GLY A 272 -1.41 0.61 8.73
N ILE A 273 -2.55 0.86 8.07
CA ILE A 273 -2.64 1.62 6.82
C ILE A 273 -2.64 3.11 7.14
N ARG A 274 -1.98 3.90 6.29
CA ARG A 274 -1.80 5.35 6.50
C ARG A 274 -2.19 6.16 5.27
N SER A 275 -2.32 7.47 5.44
CA SER A 275 -2.60 8.39 4.32
C SER A 275 -1.40 8.44 3.37
N VAL A 276 -1.65 8.51 2.06
CA VAL A 276 -0.62 8.71 1.02
C VAL A 276 -0.16 10.19 0.92
N SER A 277 -0.63 11.05 1.82
CA SER A 277 -0.23 12.46 1.86
C SER A 277 1.27 12.62 2.12
N LYS A 278 1.85 13.71 1.59
CA LYS A 278 3.27 14.06 1.79
C LYS A 278 3.64 14.12 3.28
N GLU A 279 2.76 14.70 4.09
CA GLU A 279 2.93 14.80 5.54
C GLU A 279 2.98 13.41 6.20
N SER A 280 2.03 12.53 5.87
CA SER A 280 1.98 11.17 6.41
C SER A 280 3.22 10.37 6.07
N ILE A 281 3.68 10.43 4.81
CA ILE A 281 4.90 9.76 4.37
C ILE A 281 6.11 10.29 5.15
N ARG A 282 6.28 11.62 5.23
CA ARG A 282 7.37 12.25 5.98
C ARG A 282 7.36 11.81 7.44
N ASN A 283 6.23 11.95 8.12
CA ASN A 283 6.10 11.65 9.54
C ASN A 283 6.30 10.15 9.83
N THR A 284 5.85 9.27 8.93
CA THR A 284 6.03 7.82 9.08
C THR A 284 7.49 7.41 8.88
N LEU A 285 8.20 8.06 7.96
CA LEU A 285 9.62 7.78 7.68
C LEU A 285 10.58 8.51 8.63
N SER A 286 10.11 9.49 9.42
CA SER A 286 10.95 10.24 10.36
C SER A 286 10.72 9.89 11.83
N LYS A 287 9.69 9.09 12.15
CA LYS A 287 9.33 8.73 13.53
C LYS A 287 9.17 7.23 13.69
N GLY A 288 9.38 6.73 14.91
CA GLY A 288 9.37 5.30 15.23
C GLY A 288 10.68 4.62 14.82
N GLY A 289 10.70 3.29 14.81
CA GLY A 289 11.97 2.55 14.82
C GLY A 289 12.57 2.48 16.22
N PRO A 290 13.68 1.74 16.41
CA PRO A 290 14.31 1.54 17.72
C PRO A 290 14.68 2.86 18.43
N ASP A 291 15.25 3.80 17.67
CA ASP A 291 15.75 5.09 18.19
C ASP A 291 14.77 6.26 17.91
N ASN A 292 13.54 5.95 17.50
CA ASN A 292 12.50 6.92 17.14
C ASN A 292 12.92 7.92 16.03
N ASP A 293 13.87 7.54 15.18
CA ASP A 293 14.41 8.34 14.08
C ASP A 293 13.94 7.87 12.70
N GLY A 294 13.00 6.93 12.66
CA GLY A 294 12.44 6.35 11.44
C GLY A 294 13.25 5.22 10.82
N GLN A 295 14.45 4.87 11.32
CA GLN A 295 15.14 3.67 10.85
C GLN A 295 14.24 2.43 11.04
N GLY A 296 14.20 1.56 10.03
CA GLY A 296 13.31 0.41 10.00
C GLY A 296 11.87 0.76 9.65
N ARG A 297 11.56 2.01 9.30
CA ARG A 297 10.25 2.38 8.75
C ARG A 297 10.23 2.19 7.25
N ALA A 298 9.12 1.66 6.77
CA ALA A 298 8.81 1.56 5.37
C ALA A 298 7.40 2.05 5.09
N VAL A 299 7.19 2.61 3.90
CA VAL A 299 5.86 2.84 3.35
C VAL A 299 5.73 2.15 2.01
N THR A 300 4.56 1.57 1.73
CA THR A 300 4.25 1.00 0.41
C THR A 300 3.25 1.90 -0.29
N ILE A 301 3.60 2.33 -1.50
CA ILE A 301 2.77 3.19 -2.34
C ILE A 301 2.41 2.44 -3.61
N VAL A 302 1.12 2.34 -3.90
CA VAL A 302 0.65 1.85 -5.19
C VAL A 302 0.70 3.01 -6.19
N ILE A 303 1.74 3.04 -7.02
CA ILE A 303 2.19 4.26 -7.71
C ILE A 303 1.22 4.73 -8.80
N GLY A 304 0.69 3.80 -9.60
CA GLY A 304 -0.24 4.13 -10.68
C GLY A 304 -1.54 4.77 -10.17
N GLY A 305 -1.97 4.36 -8.97
CA GLY A 305 -3.15 4.87 -8.29
C GLY A 305 -4.44 4.63 -9.07
N ALA A 306 -5.44 5.45 -8.79
CA ALA A 306 -6.78 5.31 -9.37
C ALA A 306 -6.86 5.41 -10.91
N ARG A 307 -5.86 6.01 -11.56
CA ARG A 307 -5.82 6.07 -13.03
C ARG A 307 -5.43 4.70 -13.61
N GLU A 308 -4.44 4.05 -13.02
CA GLU A 308 -4.01 2.71 -13.45
C GLU A 308 -5.09 1.67 -13.19
N SER A 309 -5.85 1.81 -12.09
CA SER A 309 -6.96 0.90 -11.78
C SER A 309 -8.12 0.93 -12.77
N LEU A 310 -8.32 2.05 -13.48
CA LEU A 310 -9.34 2.17 -14.54
C LEU A 310 -8.87 1.64 -15.90
N GLU A 311 -7.58 1.34 -16.01
CA GLU A 311 -6.96 0.81 -17.23
C GLU A 311 -6.51 -0.65 -17.03
N ALA A 312 -6.85 -1.24 -15.88
CA ALA A 312 -6.47 -2.60 -15.52
C ALA A 312 -7.22 -3.61 -16.40
N GLN A 313 -6.46 -4.39 -17.16
CA GLN A 313 -6.99 -5.41 -18.06
C GLN A 313 -6.24 -6.74 -17.86
N PRO A 314 -6.95 -7.87 -17.79
CA PRO A 314 -6.30 -9.19 -17.72
C PRO A 314 -5.29 -9.41 -18.85
N GLY A 315 -4.18 -10.09 -18.52
CA GLY A 315 -3.14 -10.41 -19.51
C GLY A 315 -2.32 -9.22 -19.99
N THR A 316 -2.37 -8.09 -19.29
CA THR A 316 -1.56 -6.89 -19.58
C THR A 316 -0.84 -6.40 -18.33
N LEU A 317 0.33 -5.80 -18.51
CA LEU A 317 1.07 -5.12 -17.44
C LEU A 317 1.39 -3.68 -17.88
N ARG A 318 0.36 -2.83 -17.89
CA ARG A 318 0.51 -1.42 -18.21
C ARG A 318 0.62 -0.60 -16.92
N LEU A 319 1.74 0.12 -16.79
CA LEU A 319 2.07 0.93 -15.64
C LEU A 319 1.94 2.42 -15.97
N ILE A 320 1.36 3.19 -15.06
CA ILE A 320 1.34 4.66 -15.08
C ILE A 320 2.43 5.14 -14.13
N LEU A 321 3.63 5.33 -14.67
CA LEU A 321 4.85 5.58 -13.90
C LEU A 321 5.70 6.73 -14.46
N LYS A 322 5.71 7.01 -15.78
CA LYS A 322 6.59 8.05 -16.37
C LYS A 322 6.33 9.43 -15.78
N GLY A 323 5.06 9.77 -15.59
CA GLY A 323 4.65 11.04 -14.98
C GLY A 323 4.65 11.07 -13.45
N ARG A 324 4.94 9.95 -12.76
CA ARG A 324 4.76 9.81 -11.31
C ARG A 324 6.07 10.00 -10.54
N LYS A 325 6.59 11.23 -10.47
CA LYS A 325 7.87 11.51 -9.77
C LYS A 325 7.73 11.85 -8.28
N GLY A 326 6.50 12.00 -7.78
CA GLY A 326 6.25 12.44 -6.41
C GLY A 326 6.80 11.52 -5.32
N PHE A 327 6.79 10.20 -5.53
CA PHE A 327 7.34 9.24 -4.57
C PHE A 327 8.87 9.32 -4.50
N VAL A 328 9.54 9.56 -5.63
CA VAL A 328 11.00 9.79 -5.70
C VAL A 328 11.36 11.08 -4.95
N LYS A 329 10.59 12.15 -5.15
CA LYS A 329 10.76 13.40 -4.39
C LYS A 329 10.65 13.16 -2.87
N MET A 330 9.69 12.33 -2.45
CA MET A 330 9.55 11.97 -1.03
C MET A 330 10.70 11.09 -0.53
N ALA A 331 11.19 10.17 -1.35
CA ALA A 331 12.32 9.30 -1.03
C ALA A 331 13.59 10.12 -0.75
N LEU A 332 13.93 11.03 -1.65
CA LEU A 332 15.07 11.95 -1.53
C LEU A 332 15.00 12.79 -0.25
N ARG A 333 13.86 13.44 -0.01
CA ARG A 333 13.65 14.29 1.18
C ARG A 333 13.76 13.54 2.51
N ASN A 334 13.43 12.24 2.52
CA ASN A 334 13.43 11.45 3.75
C ASN A 334 14.63 10.50 3.86
N ARG A 335 15.56 10.53 2.90
CA ARG A 335 16.67 9.57 2.78
C ARG A 335 16.18 8.13 2.88
N ALA A 336 15.12 7.84 2.12
CA ALA A 336 14.50 6.53 2.08
C ALA A 336 14.80 5.87 0.75
N ASP A 337 15.33 4.65 0.78
CA ASP A 337 15.64 3.90 -0.44
C ASP A 337 14.37 3.55 -1.19
N LEU A 338 14.46 3.56 -2.51
CA LEU A 338 13.36 3.16 -3.38
C LEU A 338 13.44 1.66 -3.64
N VAL A 339 12.34 0.94 -3.45
CA VAL A 339 12.28 -0.51 -3.68
C VAL A 339 11.14 -0.80 -4.67
N PRO A 340 11.42 -1.23 -5.91
CA PRO A 340 10.37 -1.61 -6.84
C PRO A 340 9.73 -2.92 -6.40
N VAL A 341 8.41 -3.04 -6.52
CA VAL A 341 7.65 -4.25 -6.21
C VAL A 341 6.69 -4.53 -7.36
N ILE A 342 6.70 -5.77 -7.87
CA ILE A 342 5.76 -6.22 -8.91
C ILE A 342 4.85 -7.33 -8.38
N GLY A 343 3.54 -7.12 -8.46
CA GLY A 343 2.49 -8.12 -8.22
C GLY A 343 2.07 -8.80 -9.52
N PHE A 344 2.77 -9.86 -9.93
CA PHE A 344 2.39 -10.66 -11.10
C PHE A 344 1.03 -11.33 -10.86
N GLY A 345 0.09 -11.13 -11.79
CA GLY A 345 -1.28 -11.65 -11.72
C GLY A 345 -2.31 -10.69 -11.11
N GLU A 346 -1.90 -9.50 -10.63
CA GLU A 346 -2.82 -8.53 -10.01
C GLU A 346 -3.92 -8.04 -10.96
N ASN A 347 -3.57 -7.72 -12.21
CA ASN A 347 -4.54 -7.28 -13.22
C ASN A 347 -5.49 -8.40 -13.67
N ASP A 348 -5.16 -9.65 -13.37
CA ASP A 348 -5.97 -10.80 -13.79
C ASP A 348 -7.12 -11.07 -12.81
N LEU A 349 -7.18 -10.38 -11.67
CA LEU A 349 -8.17 -10.64 -10.63
C LEU A 349 -9.58 -10.20 -10.98
N TYR A 350 -9.78 -9.38 -12.01
CA TYR A 350 -11.09 -8.88 -12.42
C TYR A 350 -11.15 -8.73 -13.92
N ASP A 351 -12.37 -8.79 -14.47
CA ASP A 351 -12.61 -8.28 -15.82
C ASP A 351 -13.21 -6.88 -15.69
N GLN A 352 -12.61 -5.92 -16.38
CA GLN A 352 -13.08 -4.55 -16.38
C GLN A 352 -13.66 -4.24 -17.75
N LEU A 353 -14.89 -3.72 -17.76
CA LEU A 353 -15.52 -3.26 -19.00
C LEU A 353 -14.58 -2.30 -19.71
N SER A 354 -14.14 -2.69 -20.90
CA SER A 354 -13.21 -1.87 -21.66
C SER A 354 -13.81 -0.48 -21.92
N PRO A 355 -13.04 0.60 -21.72
CA PRO A 355 -13.45 1.94 -22.12
C PRO A 355 -13.85 2.03 -23.60
N LYS A 356 -13.29 1.13 -24.44
CA LYS A 356 -13.57 1.05 -25.88
C LYS A 356 -14.96 0.50 -26.17
N THR A 357 -15.47 -0.43 -25.36
CA THR A 357 -16.82 -1.00 -25.53
C THR A 357 -17.89 -0.18 -24.82
N HIS A 358 -17.56 0.54 -23.74
CA HIS A 358 -18.53 1.33 -22.97
C HIS A 358 -18.05 2.77 -22.67
N PRO A 359 -17.95 3.64 -23.70
CA PRO A 359 -17.38 4.98 -23.56
C PRO A 359 -18.17 5.92 -22.63
N MET A 360 -19.50 5.74 -22.51
CA MET A 360 -20.31 6.53 -21.57
C MET A 360 -20.02 6.17 -20.10
N VAL A 361 -19.88 4.88 -19.78
CA VAL A 361 -19.56 4.42 -18.42
C VAL A 361 -18.18 4.93 -18.02
N HIS A 362 -17.20 4.83 -18.92
CA HIS A 362 -15.87 5.38 -18.70
C HIS A 362 -15.90 6.91 -18.52
N ARG A 363 -16.70 7.65 -19.29
CA ARG A 363 -16.84 9.10 -19.12
C ARG A 363 -17.38 9.48 -17.74
N ILE A 364 -18.39 8.75 -17.23
CA ILE A 364 -18.94 8.95 -15.88
C ILE A 364 -17.89 8.62 -14.82
N GLN A 365 -17.16 7.51 -14.96
CA GLN A 365 -16.05 7.16 -14.08
C GLN A 365 -14.98 8.27 -14.07
N MET A 366 -14.60 8.81 -15.23
CA MET A 366 -13.61 9.90 -15.29
C MET A 366 -14.11 11.19 -14.64
N ILE A 367 -15.41 11.50 -14.71
CA ILE A 367 -16.02 12.61 -13.98
C ILE A 367 -15.94 12.35 -12.47
N LEU A 368 -16.33 11.16 -12.00
CA LEU A 368 -16.28 10.79 -10.60
C LEU A 368 -14.84 10.78 -10.05
N LEU A 369 -13.85 10.30 -10.82
CA LEU A 369 -12.43 10.41 -10.48
C LEU A 369 -12.01 11.88 -10.36
N LYS A 370 -12.43 12.72 -11.30
CA LYS A 370 -12.03 14.13 -11.34
C LYS A 370 -12.58 14.89 -10.13
N VAL A 371 -13.83 14.60 -9.75
CA VAL A 371 -14.56 15.27 -8.66
C VAL A 371 -14.21 14.69 -7.29
N PHE A 372 -14.24 13.37 -7.13
CA PHE A 372 -14.15 12.70 -5.83
C PHE A 372 -12.80 12.03 -5.57
N LYS A 373 -11.87 12.03 -6.54
CA LYS A 373 -10.56 11.33 -6.49
C LYS A 373 -10.68 9.83 -6.18
N PHE A 374 -11.88 9.28 -6.36
CA PHE A 374 -12.22 7.88 -6.17
C PHE A 374 -13.31 7.51 -7.19
N THR A 375 -13.23 6.30 -7.74
CA THR A 375 -14.29 5.72 -8.58
C THR A 375 -14.68 4.36 -8.05
N ILE A 376 -15.93 4.01 -8.32
CA ILE A 376 -16.38 2.62 -8.30
C ILE A 376 -16.12 2.07 -9.71
N PRO A 377 -15.15 1.17 -9.90
CA PRO A 377 -14.97 0.52 -11.18
C PRO A 377 -16.24 -0.29 -11.50
N ALA A 378 -16.66 -0.28 -12.75
CA ALA A 378 -17.74 -1.14 -13.23
C ALA A 378 -17.18 -2.55 -13.38
N LEU A 379 -17.28 -3.34 -12.32
CA LEU A 379 -16.64 -4.64 -12.19
C LEU A 379 -17.49 -5.75 -12.82
N HIS A 380 -16.91 -6.50 -13.76
CA HIS A 380 -17.37 -7.84 -14.09
C HIS A 380 -16.52 -8.84 -13.28
N GLY A 381 -17.01 -9.15 -12.08
CA GLY A 381 -16.53 -10.25 -11.25
C GLY A 381 -17.64 -11.26 -10.96
N ARG A 382 -17.44 -12.14 -9.98
CA ARG A 382 -18.43 -13.14 -9.58
C ARG A 382 -19.50 -12.57 -8.66
N GLY A 383 -20.76 -12.89 -8.91
CA GLY A 383 -21.85 -12.74 -7.94
C GLY A 383 -21.84 -13.85 -6.89
N LEU A 384 -22.53 -13.64 -5.76
CA LEU A 384 -22.74 -14.68 -4.73
C LEU A 384 -23.55 -15.88 -5.26
N LEU A 385 -24.34 -15.69 -6.33
CA LEU A 385 -25.22 -16.71 -6.92
C LEU A 385 -25.19 -16.79 -8.46
N ASN A 386 -24.45 -15.92 -9.16
CA ASN A 386 -24.34 -15.96 -10.63
C ASN A 386 -22.96 -15.47 -11.11
N TYR A 387 -22.43 -16.01 -12.20
CA TYR A 387 -21.01 -15.84 -12.57
C TYR A 387 -20.67 -14.59 -13.39
N ASP A 388 -21.67 -13.85 -13.87
CA ASP A 388 -21.43 -12.85 -14.92
C ASP A 388 -21.50 -11.38 -14.44
N VAL A 389 -21.96 -11.10 -13.21
CA VAL A 389 -21.92 -9.74 -12.62
C VAL A 389 -21.72 -9.83 -11.10
N GLY A 390 -20.65 -9.25 -10.56
CA GLY A 390 -20.45 -9.17 -9.11
C GLY A 390 -19.11 -8.61 -8.67
N LEU A 391 -18.99 -8.38 -7.35
CA LEU A 391 -17.86 -7.69 -6.71
C LEU A 391 -16.71 -8.64 -6.33
N MET A 392 -16.88 -9.96 -6.53
CA MET A 392 -15.85 -10.94 -6.19
C MET A 392 -14.81 -11.06 -7.30
N PRO A 393 -13.52 -10.99 -6.98
CA PRO A 393 -12.46 -11.24 -7.96
C PRO A 393 -12.41 -12.69 -8.42
N TYR A 394 -11.68 -12.96 -9.49
CA TYR A 394 -11.31 -14.30 -9.90
C TYR A 394 -10.27 -14.90 -8.95
N ARG A 395 -10.33 -16.23 -8.78
CA ARG A 395 -9.34 -17.01 -8.03
C ARG A 395 -8.10 -17.25 -8.87
N ARG A 396 -7.25 -16.24 -8.99
CA ARG A 396 -6.00 -16.32 -9.74
C ARG A 396 -4.81 -16.04 -8.83
N CYS A 397 -3.66 -16.61 -9.21
CA CYS A 397 -2.42 -16.53 -8.44
C CYS A 397 -1.89 -15.09 -8.46
N VAL A 398 -1.45 -14.58 -7.31
CA VAL A 398 -0.76 -13.28 -7.20
C VAL A 398 0.63 -13.48 -6.59
N ASN A 399 1.67 -13.25 -7.38
CA ASN A 399 3.06 -13.34 -6.92
C ASN A 399 3.64 -11.94 -6.77
N VAL A 400 3.78 -11.50 -5.52
CA VAL A 400 4.37 -10.20 -5.16
C VAL A 400 5.87 -10.37 -5.01
N VAL A 401 6.66 -9.76 -5.89
CA VAL A 401 8.12 -9.84 -5.88
C VAL A 401 8.69 -8.48 -5.46
N VAL A 402 9.42 -8.47 -4.33
CA VAL A 402 10.14 -7.28 -3.86
C VAL A 402 11.50 -7.23 -4.55
N GLY A 403 11.77 -6.15 -5.25
CA GLY A 403 12.98 -5.93 -6.04
C GLY A 403 14.18 -5.43 -5.24
N ARG A 404 15.24 -5.08 -5.97
CA ARG A 404 16.48 -4.53 -5.42
C ARG A 404 16.27 -3.11 -4.89
N PRO A 405 16.77 -2.77 -3.69
CA PRO A 405 16.75 -1.39 -3.23
C PRO A 405 17.68 -0.52 -4.08
N ILE A 406 17.18 0.66 -4.45
CA ILE A 406 17.95 1.76 -5.01
C ILE A 406 18.28 2.68 -3.84
N GLU A 407 19.53 2.61 -3.41
CA GLU A 407 20.01 3.37 -2.27
C GLU A 407 20.03 4.86 -2.57
N ILE A 408 19.46 5.66 -1.67
CA ILE A 408 19.57 7.11 -1.72
C ILE A 408 20.72 7.54 -0.80
N ASN A 409 21.81 8.02 -1.41
CA ASN A 409 23.02 8.42 -0.68
C ASN A 409 23.24 9.95 -0.71
N GLU A 410 22.63 10.65 -1.65
CA GLU A 410 22.74 12.10 -1.81
C GLU A 410 21.97 12.84 -0.70
N THR A 411 22.61 13.87 -0.17
CA THR A 411 22.00 14.82 0.76
C THR A 411 21.71 16.12 0.03
N ASP A 412 20.58 16.20 -0.68
CA ASP A 412 20.05 17.50 -1.05
C ASP A 412 19.35 18.11 0.18
N GLY A 413 19.36 19.44 0.28
CA GLY A 413 18.67 20.19 1.33
C GLY A 413 17.14 20.01 1.31
N ALA A 414 16.38 21.00 1.77
CA ALA A 414 14.92 20.87 1.91
C ALA A 414 14.17 20.56 0.59
N GLU A 415 14.76 20.89 -0.58
CA GLU A 415 14.19 20.62 -1.90
C GLU A 415 15.23 19.90 -2.79
N ALA A 416 14.94 18.65 -3.15
CA ALA A 416 15.74 17.92 -4.13
C ALA A 416 15.60 18.55 -5.52
N SER A 417 16.73 18.69 -6.23
CA SER A 417 16.74 19.23 -7.60
C SER A 417 15.93 18.36 -8.57
N GLN A 418 15.35 18.96 -9.60
CA GLN A 418 14.57 18.22 -10.61
C GLN A 418 15.44 17.20 -11.35
N GLU A 419 16.70 17.53 -11.61
CA GLU A 419 17.69 16.64 -12.22
C GLU A 419 17.95 15.40 -11.37
N LEU A 420 18.09 15.56 -10.05
CA LEU A 420 18.27 14.43 -9.14
C LEU A 420 17.01 13.56 -9.04
N ILE A 421 15.83 14.19 -9.01
CA ILE A 421 14.54 13.47 -9.06
C ILE A 421 14.46 12.64 -10.35
N ASP A 422 14.84 13.21 -11.48
CA ASP A 422 14.77 12.56 -12.79
C ASP A 422 15.79 11.41 -12.89
N LYS A 423 17.01 11.60 -12.39
CA LYS A 423 18.03 10.54 -12.27
C LYS A 423 17.51 9.35 -11.47
N TYR A 424 16.97 9.57 -10.28
CA TYR A 424 16.47 8.49 -9.43
C TYR A 424 15.19 7.84 -9.97
N HIS A 425 14.34 8.61 -10.63
CA HIS A 425 13.16 8.09 -11.29
C HIS A 425 13.50 7.21 -12.49
N GLU A 426 14.50 7.59 -13.29
CA GLU A 426 15.04 6.78 -14.37
C GLU A 426 15.65 5.48 -13.85
N LEU A 427 16.48 5.54 -12.79
CA LEU A 427 17.01 4.35 -12.12
C LEU A 427 15.88 3.43 -11.61
N TYR A 428 14.81 4.01 -11.08
CA TYR A 428 13.64 3.27 -10.62
C TYR A 428 12.92 2.55 -11.77
N ILE A 429 12.69 3.24 -12.90
CA ILE A 429 12.07 2.64 -14.09
C ILE A 429 12.92 1.47 -14.59
N GLN A 430 14.23 1.67 -14.74
CA GLN A 430 15.14 0.62 -15.18
C GLN A 430 15.10 -0.59 -14.25
N GLU A 431 15.03 -0.38 -12.92
CA GLU A 431 14.96 -1.49 -11.98
C GLU A 431 13.61 -2.22 -12.00
N VAL A 432 12.50 -1.52 -12.28
CA VAL A 432 11.19 -2.15 -12.56
C VAL A 432 11.27 -3.03 -13.80
N GLU A 433 11.88 -2.54 -14.89
CA GLU A 433 12.03 -3.30 -16.14
C GLU A 433 12.92 -4.54 -15.96
N ARG A 434 14.01 -4.42 -15.18
CA ARG A 434 14.88 -5.56 -14.83
C ARG A 434 14.17 -6.59 -13.97
N LEU A 435 13.44 -6.14 -12.94
CA LEU A 435 12.65 -7.01 -12.07
C LEU A 435 11.59 -7.77 -12.87
N TYR A 436 10.87 -7.07 -13.75
CA TYR A 436 9.90 -7.67 -14.65
C TYR A 436 10.57 -8.71 -15.56
N SER A 437 11.66 -8.33 -16.23
CA SER A 437 12.37 -9.20 -17.18
C SER A 437 12.90 -10.48 -16.54
N ALA A 438 13.32 -10.43 -15.28
CA ALA A 438 13.82 -11.58 -14.54
C ALA A 438 12.74 -12.65 -14.27
N TYR A 439 11.47 -12.26 -14.12
CA TYR A 439 10.43 -13.15 -13.62
C TYR A 439 9.16 -13.25 -14.48
N LYS A 440 9.03 -12.46 -15.55
CA LYS A 440 7.87 -12.46 -16.44
C LYS A 440 7.49 -13.86 -16.95
N ASP A 441 8.49 -14.66 -17.31
CA ASP A 441 8.28 -16.01 -17.83
C ASP A 441 7.93 -17.02 -16.72
N SER A 442 8.42 -16.76 -15.50
CA SER A 442 8.19 -17.60 -14.33
C SER A 442 6.75 -17.51 -13.82
N PHE A 443 6.12 -16.34 -13.97
CA PHE A 443 4.77 -16.07 -13.44
C PHE A 443 3.71 -15.83 -14.51
N ALA A 444 4.05 -15.97 -15.80
CA ALA A 444 3.07 -15.90 -16.87
C ALA A 444 2.12 -17.11 -16.84
N ASN A 445 0.82 -16.83 -16.82
CA ASN A 445 -0.24 -17.84 -16.93
C ASN A 445 -0.68 -17.99 -18.40
N GLY A 446 0.25 -18.35 -19.28
CA GLY A 446 0.02 -18.44 -20.72
C GLY A 446 0.83 -17.40 -21.50
N LYS A 447 0.17 -16.38 -22.05
CA LYS A 447 0.87 -15.28 -22.72
C LYS A 447 1.57 -14.41 -21.68
N VAL A 448 2.87 -14.17 -21.88
CA VAL A 448 3.64 -13.22 -21.08
C VAL A 448 3.10 -11.82 -21.39
N PRO A 449 2.53 -11.09 -20.41
CA PRO A 449 1.98 -9.76 -20.63
C PRO A 449 3.14 -8.81 -20.91
N GLU A 450 3.14 -8.07 -22.02
CA GLU A 450 4.17 -7.08 -22.29
C GLU A 450 4.09 -5.95 -21.24
N LEU A 451 5.26 -5.50 -20.77
CA LEU A 451 5.37 -4.38 -19.85
C LEU A 451 5.31 -3.07 -20.66
N GLU A 452 4.27 -2.28 -20.41
CA GLU A 452 4.11 -0.96 -21.00
C GLU A 452 4.20 0.11 -19.90
N ILE A 453 5.19 1.00 -19.98
CA ILE A 453 5.34 2.09 -19.02
C ILE A 453 4.93 3.41 -19.67
N SER A 454 3.90 4.06 -19.10
CA SER A 454 3.30 5.32 -19.57
C SER A 454 3.34 6.45 -18.55
#